data_AF-A0A933RPZ6-F1
#
_entry.id   AF-A0A933RPZ6-F1
#
_cell.length_a   1.000
_cell.length_b   1.000
_cell.length_c   1.000
_cell.angle_alpha   90.00
_cell.angle_beta   90.00
_cell.angle_gamma   90.00
#
_symmetry.space_group_name_H-M   'P 1'
#
loop_
_entity.id
_entity.type
_entity.pdbx_description
1 polymer ?
#
loop_
_entity_poly.entity_id
_entity_poly.type
_entity_poly.pdbx_seq_one_letter_code
_entity_poly.pdbx_strand_id
1 'polypeptide(L)'
;MSKPTLDSTLQEVKDYLHEHQAKGVDCPACDRFVKVYQRNLNAGIVINLFGFYAADREASGNYIHVYELMKSGETYFNMEYAKLGWWKMIEKKPHVEGEKKSSGFWRITEKGRNFADELISVPAKAHIYDDRIVGYSEEHTKIREALGKKFDYQVLMGRV
;
A
#
# COMPACT_ATOMS: atom_id res chain seq x y z
N MET A 1 -29.80 -7.38 -1.35
CA MET A 1 -30.42 -8.65 -1.79
C MET A 1 -30.62 -9.64 -0.63
N SER A 2 -31.48 -10.66 -0.78
CA SER A 2 -31.48 -11.85 0.08
C SER A 2 -30.24 -12.72 -0.18
N LYS A 3 -29.87 -13.58 0.78
CA LYS A 3 -28.73 -14.50 0.62
C LYS A 3 -29.04 -15.54 -0.49
N PRO A 4 -28.16 -15.69 -1.50
CA PRO A 4 -28.29 -16.72 -2.53
C PRO A 4 -28.30 -18.15 -1.96
N THR A 5 -28.91 -19.06 -2.71
CA THR A 5 -29.02 -20.50 -2.38
C THR A 5 -28.20 -21.34 -3.37
N LEU A 6 -28.21 -22.67 -3.20
CA LEU A 6 -27.52 -23.59 -4.12
C LEU A 6 -28.08 -23.54 -5.56
N ASP A 7 -29.34 -23.12 -5.73
CA ASP A 7 -29.98 -22.96 -7.05
C ASP A 7 -29.71 -21.60 -7.69
N SER A 8 -29.08 -20.66 -6.97
CA SER A 8 -28.75 -19.35 -7.49
C SER A 8 -27.65 -19.43 -8.54
N THR A 9 -27.72 -18.56 -9.54
CA THR A 9 -26.68 -18.39 -10.55
C THR A 9 -25.40 -17.84 -9.94
N LEU A 10 -24.26 -18.09 -10.59
CA LEU A 10 -22.99 -17.50 -10.20
C LEU A 10 -23.01 -15.96 -10.22
N GLN A 11 -23.84 -15.35 -11.05
CA GLN A 11 -23.96 -13.89 -11.10
C GLN A 11 -24.65 -13.35 -9.85
N GLU A 12 -25.76 -13.95 -9.42
CA GLU A 12 -26.45 -13.57 -8.18
C GLU A 12 -25.55 -13.73 -6.95
N VAL A 13 -24.72 -14.78 -6.93
CA VAL A 13 -23.71 -14.96 -5.88
C VAL A 13 -22.70 -13.83 -5.88
N LYS A 14 -22.18 -13.43 -7.05
CA LYS A 14 -21.24 -12.31 -7.17
C LYS A 14 -21.88 -10.99 -6.74
N ASP A 15 -23.08 -10.70 -7.19
CA ASP A 15 -23.79 -9.46 -6.87
C ASP A 15 -24.03 -9.36 -5.36
N TYR A 16 -24.49 -10.46 -4.75
CA TYR A 16 -24.62 -10.55 -3.29
C TYR A 16 -23.30 -10.29 -2.56
N LEU A 17 -22.20 -10.90 -3.00
CA LEU A 17 -20.88 -10.68 -2.41
C LEU A 17 -20.44 -9.21 -2.56
N HIS A 18 -20.63 -8.61 -3.73
CA HIS A 18 -20.27 -7.21 -3.98
C HIS A 18 -21.02 -6.24 -3.05
N GLU A 19 -22.30 -6.49 -2.77
CA GLU A 19 -23.11 -5.67 -1.85
C GLU A 19 -22.67 -5.80 -0.37
N HIS A 20 -22.15 -6.95 0.04
CA HIS A 20 -21.94 -7.27 1.46
C HIS A 20 -20.46 -7.32 1.89
N GLN A 21 -19.52 -7.45 0.95
CA GLN A 21 -18.08 -7.62 1.21
C GLN A 21 -17.45 -6.47 2.03
N ALA A 22 -18.03 -5.27 2.03
CA ALA A 22 -17.51 -4.16 2.85
C ALA A 22 -17.70 -4.42 4.36
N LYS A 23 -18.81 -5.04 4.75
CA LYS A 23 -19.08 -5.43 6.15
C LYS A 23 -18.39 -6.76 6.50
N GLY A 24 -18.29 -7.64 5.51
CA GLY A 24 -17.80 -9.01 5.64
C GLY A 24 -18.97 -9.99 5.59
N VAL A 25 -18.83 -11.06 4.80
CA VAL A 25 -19.89 -12.05 4.57
C VAL A 25 -19.30 -13.41 4.23
N ASP A 26 -19.94 -14.49 4.63
CA ASP A 26 -19.56 -15.84 4.17
C ASP A 26 -20.10 -16.08 2.76
N CYS A 27 -19.23 -16.54 1.87
CA CYS A 27 -19.59 -16.85 0.50
C CYS A 27 -20.66 -17.96 0.46
N PRO A 28 -21.84 -17.74 -0.12
CA PRO A 28 -22.91 -18.74 -0.16
C PRO A 28 -22.57 -19.98 -1.01
N ALA A 29 -21.49 -19.93 -1.81
CA ALA A 29 -21.08 -21.03 -2.68
C ALA A 29 -19.93 -21.89 -2.10
N CYS A 30 -19.11 -21.35 -1.20
CA CYS A 30 -17.92 -22.05 -0.70
C CYS A 30 -17.55 -21.76 0.76
N ASP A 31 -18.41 -21.03 1.48
CA ASP A 31 -18.29 -20.68 2.90
C ASP A 31 -17.02 -19.91 3.30
N ARG A 32 -16.19 -19.48 2.34
CA ARG A 32 -15.06 -18.59 2.63
C ARG A 32 -15.57 -17.23 3.07
N PHE A 33 -14.98 -16.69 4.13
CA PHE A 33 -15.23 -15.32 4.57
C PHE A 33 -14.67 -14.30 3.57
N VAL A 34 -15.56 -13.49 2.99
CA VAL A 34 -15.24 -12.45 2.02
C VAL A 34 -15.34 -11.08 2.69
N LYS A 35 -14.23 -10.37 2.78
CA LYS A 35 -14.19 -9.00 3.28
C LYS A 35 -13.20 -8.13 2.53
N VAL A 36 -13.67 -7.03 1.95
CA VAL A 36 -12.83 -5.98 1.38
C VAL A 36 -12.49 -4.98 2.47
N TYR A 37 -11.20 -4.86 2.77
CA TYR A 37 -10.69 -3.91 3.75
C TYR A 37 -10.34 -2.59 3.08
N GLN A 38 -10.82 -1.49 3.65
CA GLN A 38 -10.34 -0.16 3.31
C GLN A 38 -9.13 0.18 4.17
N ARG A 39 -8.00 0.51 3.54
CA ARG A 39 -6.77 0.93 4.23
C ARG A 39 -6.43 2.36 3.86
N ASN A 40 -6.43 3.23 4.87
CA ASN A 40 -6.04 4.63 4.71
C ASN A 40 -4.52 4.72 4.50
N LEU A 41 -4.10 5.60 3.58
CA LEU A 41 -2.73 6.05 3.48
C LEU A 41 -2.46 7.03 4.64
N ASN A 42 -1.94 6.49 5.74
CA ASN A 42 -1.71 7.24 6.97
C ASN A 42 -0.23 7.51 7.21
N ALA A 43 0.04 8.32 8.24
CA ALA A 43 1.39 8.75 8.60
C ALA A 43 2.36 7.57 8.83
N GLY A 44 1.91 6.47 9.43
CA GLY A 44 2.73 5.29 9.71
C GLY A 44 3.19 4.55 8.44
N ILE A 45 2.40 4.62 7.36
CA ILE A 45 2.77 4.08 6.04
C ILE A 45 3.65 5.09 5.30
N VAL A 46 3.19 6.34 5.20
CA VAL A 46 3.83 7.40 4.40
C VAL A 46 5.21 7.75 4.89
N ILE A 47 5.46 7.70 6.20
CA ILE A 47 6.76 8.02 6.76
C ILE A 47 7.89 7.13 6.20
N ASN A 48 7.59 5.88 5.83
CA ASN A 48 8.56 4.98 5.21
C ASN A 48 8.99 5.42 3.82
N LEU A 49 8.17 6.22 3.12
CA LEU A 49 8.50 6.71 1.79
C LEU A 49 9.72 7.63 1.83
N PHE A 50 9.92 8.37 2.92
CA PHE A 50 11.06 9.28 3.08
C PHE A 50 12.39 8.53 3.19
N GLY A 51 12.44 7.39 3.89
CA GLY A 51 13.66 6.57 3.92
C GLY A 51 14.04 6.04 2.53
N PHE A 52 13.04 5.61 1.74
CA PHE A 52 13.29 5.25 0.34
C PHE A 52 13.69 6.44 -0.52
N TYR A 53 13.06 7.59 -0.33
CA TYR A 53 13.33 8.81 -1.08
C TYR A 53 14.74 9.36 -0.80
N ALA A 54 15.17 9.38 0.46
CA ALA A 54 16.51 9.78 0.88
C ALA A 54 17.57 8.86 0.27
N ALA A 55 17.39 7.54 0.39
CA ALA A 55 18.32 6.58 -0.18
C ALA A 55 18.38 6.62 -1.72
N ASP A 56 17.25 6.88 -2.41
CA ASP A 56 17.22 7.06 -3.86
C ASP A 56 17.96 8.33 -4.32
N ARG A 57 18.02 9.38 -3.50
CA ARG A 57 18.82 10.58 -3.82
C ARG A 57 20.32 10.31 -3.81
N GLU A 58 20.78 9.36 -2.99
CA GLU A 58 22.18 8.95 -2.94
C GLU A 58 22.53 7.92 -4.02
N ALA A 59 21.57 7.07 -4.41
CA ALA A 59 21.78 5.95 -5.32
C ALA A 59 20.58 5.72 -6.25
N SER A 60 20.30 6.70 -7.13
CA SER A 60 19.11 6.76 -7.98
C SER A 60 18.80 5.48 -8.73
N GLY A 61 17.55 5.00 -8.57
CA GLY A 61 16.99 3.86 -9.32
C GLY A 61 17.39 2.48 -8.80
N ASN A 62 18.24 2.40 -7.78
CA ASN A 62 18.72 1.14 -7.24
C ASN A 62 17.73 0.48 -6.28
N TYR A 63 17.79 -0.84 -6.26
CA TYR A 63 17.11 -1.63 -5.24
C TYR A 63 17.90 -1.60 -3.94
N ILE A 64 17.26 -1.18 -2.86
CA ILE A 64 17.83 -1.07 -1.52
C ILE A 64 17.26 -2.21 -0.66
N HIS A 65 18.12 -2.84 0.13
CA HIS A 65 17.64 -3.84 1.08
C HIS A 65 17.01 -3.12 2.27
N VAL A 66 15.77 -3.45 2.64
CA VAL A 66 15.02 -2.72 3.69
C VAL A 66 15.71 -2.72 5.06
N TYR A 67 16.57 -3.71 5.32
CA TYR A 67 17.40 -3.75 6.52
C TYR A 67 18.43 -2.61 6.60
N GLU A 68 18.91 -2.10 5.46
CA GLU A 68 19.79 -0.95 5.41
C GLU A 68 19.05 0.31 5.85
N LEU A 69 17.80 0.48 5.38
CA LEU A 69 16.91 1.57 5.80
C LEU A 69 16.53 1.48 7.29
N MET A 70 16.37 0.27 7.83
CA MET A 70 16.12 0.10 9.27
C MET A 70 17.37 0.36 10.12
N LYS A 71 18.58 0.17 9.57
CA LYS A 71 19.86 0.37 10.26
C LYS A 71 20.35 1.81 10.25
N SER A 72 19.92 2.63 9.30
CA SER A 72 20.37 4.03 9.16
C SER A 72 20.05 4.91 10.37
N GLY A 73 19.28 4.41 11.34
CA GLY A 73 18.92 5.15 12.55
C GLY A 73 17.76 6.12 12.33
N GLU A 74 17.15 6.13 11.14
CA GLU A 74 15.89 6.82 10.91
C GLU A 74 14.79 6.17 11.75
N THR A 75 14.52 6.77 12.91
CA THR A 75 13.61 6.24 13.95
C THR A 75 12.18 5.99 13.49
N TYR A 76 11.83 6.39 12.27
CA TYR A 76 10.47 6.38 11.76
C TYR A 76 10.19 5.29 10.72
N PHE A 77 11.23 4.69 10.12
CA PHE A 77 11.07 3.58 9.18
C PHE A 77 10.67 2.30 9.93
N ASN A 78 9.67 1.58 9.42
CA ASN A 78 9.01 0.46 10.07
C ASN A 78 8.42 -0.54 9.05
N MET A 79 7.97 -1.70 9.53
CA MET A 79 7.51 -2.81 8.68
C MET A 79 6.24 -2.52 7.85
N GLU A 80 5.54 -1.41 8.06
CA GLU A 80 4.39 -1.01 7.22
C GLU A 80 4.82 -0.57 5.80
N TYR A 81 6.12 -0.42 5.54
CA TYR A 81 6.66 0.04 4.26
C TYR A 81 6.09 -0.71 3.05
N ALA A 82 5.85 -2.03 3.17
CA ALA A 82 5.39 -2.86 2.05
C ALA A 82 4.02 -2.40 1.51
N LYS A 83 3.22 -1.74 2.35
CA LYS A 83 1.91 -1.19 1.99
C LYS A 83 2.02 -0.01 1.03
N LEU A 84 3.16 0.68 0.94
CA LEU A 84 3.39 1.68 -0.11
C LEU A 84 3.30 1.08 -1.52
N GLY A 85 3.57 -0.23 -1.66
CA GLY A 85 3.38 -0.97 -2.89
C GLY A 85 1.91 -1.03 -3.35
N TRP A 86 0.95 -0.95 -2.42
CA TRP A 86 -0.47 -0.86 -2.75
C TRP A 86 -0.81 0.41 -3.53
N TRP A 87 -0.07 1.51 -3.34
CA TRP A 87 -0.21 2.72 -4.13
C TRP A 87 0.78 2.79 -5.31
N LYS A 88 1.56 1.73 -5.52
CA LYS A 88 2.67 1.66 -6.51
C LYS A 88 3.75 2.73 -6.29
N MET A 89 3.97 3.15 -5.04
CA MET A 89 5.02 4.13 -4.70
C MET A 89 6.39 3.48 -4.54
N ILE A 90 6.41 2.19 -4.21
CA ILE A 90 7.61 1.36 -4.19
C ILE A 90 7.32 0.05 -4.91
N GLU A 91 8.37 -0.64 -5.34
CA GLU A 91 8.26 -1.96 -5.95
C GLU A 91 9.37 -2.91 -5.47
N LYS A 92 9.01 -4.20 -5.39
CA LYS A 92 9.94 -5.28 -5.02
C LYS A 92 10.86 -5.59 -6.19
N LYS A 93 12.10 -5.96 -5.89
CA LYS A 93 12.98 -6.57 -6.90
C LYS A 93 12.31 -7.81 -7.50
N PRO A 94 12.23 -7.93 -8.83
CA PRO A 94 11.76 -9.15 -9.49
C PRO A 94 12.54 -10.35 -8.97
N HIS A 95 11.81 -11.42 -8.69
CA HIS A 95 12.43 -12.66 -8.28
C HIS A 95 13.11 -13.32 -9.48
N VAL A 96 14.37 -13.72 -9.33
CA VAL A 96 15.10 -14.52 -10.33
C VAL A 96 15.09 -15.98 -9.87
N GLU A 97 14.81 -16.88 -10.80
CA GLU A 97 14.80 -18.33 -10.53
C GLU A 97 16.15 -18.79 -9.94
N GLY A 98 16.09 -19.52 -8.83
CA GLY A 98 17.26 -19.96 -8.08
C GLY A 98 17.65 -19.08 -6.87
N GLU A 99 17.07 -17.89 -6.71
CA GLU A 99 17.20 -17.12 -5.46
C GLU A 99 16.31 -17.71 -4.34
N LYS A 100 16.72 -17.58 -3.07
CA LYS A 100 15.81 -17.87 -1.94
C LYS A 100 14.73 -16.78 -1.85
N LYS A 101 13.56 -17.10 -1.27
CA LYS A 101 12.35 -16.25 -1.14
C LYS A 101 12.66 -14.75 -0.94
N SER A 102 11.87 -13.91 -1.62
CA SER A 102 11.78 -12.44 -1.54
C SER A 102 12.98 -11.76 -0.88
N SER A 103 13.93 -11.32 -1.70
CA SER A 103 15.25 -10.87 -1.29
C SER A 103 15.29 -9.61 -0.39
N GLY A 104 14.15 -9.08 0.06
CA GLY A 104 14.10 -7.89 0.93
C GLY A 104 14.47 -6.59 0.22
N PHE A 105 14.68 -6.64 -1.09
CA PHE A 105 15.08 -5.52 -1.93
C PHE A 105 13.87 -4.81 -2.53
N TRP A 106 13.84 -3.49 -2.36
CA TRP A 106 12.77 -2.61 -2.82
C TRP A 106 13.37 -1.32 -3.40
N ARG A 107 12.65 -0.67 -4.29
CA ARG A 107 13.00 0.67 -4.76
C ARG A 107 11.78 1.58 -4.81
N ILE A 108 12.02 2.87 -4.69
CA ILE A 108 11.00 3.89 -4.95
C ILE A 108 10.71 3.98 -6.45
N THR A 109 9.43 4.12 -6.79
CA THR A 109 8.99 4.36 -8.17
C THR A 109 8.98 5.86 -8.46
N GLU A 110 8.81 6.24 -9.73
CA GLU A 110 8.58 7.63 -10.09
C GLU A 110 7.33 8.22 -9.40
N LYS A 111 6.27 7.42 -9.29
CA LYS A 111 5.07 7.80 -8.54
C LYS A 111 5.38 8.08 -7.06
N GLY A 112 6.24 7.26 -6.46
CA GLY A 112 6.71 7.47 -5.09
C GLY A 112 7.46 8.80 -4.95
N ARG A 113 8.42 9.08 -5.84
CA ARG A 113 9.15 10.35 -5.88
C ARG A 113 8.22 11.55 -6.05
N ASN A 114 7.34 11.51 -7.05
CA ASN A 114 6.42 12.61 -7.33
C ASN A 114 5.47 12.87 -6.16
N PHE A 115 5.06 11.83 -5.42
CA PHE A 115 4.26 12.01 -4.22
C PHE A 115 5.09 12.59 -3.06
N ALA A 116 6.32 12.10 -2.87
CA ALA A 116 7.27 12.61 -1.89
C ALA A 116 7.55 14.11 -2.08
N ASP A 117 7.71 14.54 -3.33
CA ASP A 117 7.94 15.93 -3.72
C ASP A 117 6.67 16.79 -3.78
N GLU A 118 5.52 16.27 -3.35
CA GLU A 118 4.23 16.99 -3.34
C GLU A 118 3.73 17.39 -4.75
N LEU A 119 4.20 16.72 -5.81
CA LEU A 119 3.83 16.99 -7.20
C LEU A 119 2.50 16.36 -7.60
N ILE A 120 2.10 15.28 -6.93
CA ILE A 120 0.84 14.56 -7.19
C ILE A 120 0.05 14.34 -5.91
N SER A 121 -1.26 14.13 -6.06
CA SER A 121 -2.08 13.48 -5.04
C SER A 121 -2.34 12.03 -5.42
N VAL A 122 -2.70 11.20 -4.45
CA VAL A 122 -3.05 9.79 -4.67
C VAL A 122 -4.35 9.46 -3.92
N PRO A 123 -5.05 8.37 -4.27
CA PRO A 123 -6.22 7.95 -3.50
C PRO A 123 -5.92 7.83 -2.01
N ALA A 124 -6.79 8.37 -1.16
CA ALA A 124 -6.64 8.33 0.29
C ALA A 124 -6.72 6.91 0.85
N LYS A 125 -7.42 5.99 0.16
CA LYS A 125 -7.62 4.61 0.60
C LYS A 125 -7.37 3.60 -0.52
N ALA A 126 -6.80 2.46 -0.14
CA ALA A 126 -6.73 1.26 -0.96
C ALA A 126 -7.82 0.26 -0.50
N HIS A 127 -8.50 -0.38 -1.45
CA HIS A 127 -9.44 -1.47 -1.19
C HIS A 127 -8.74 -2.81 -1.42
N ILE A 128 -8.72 -3.65 -0.39
CA ILE A 128 -7.86 -4.83 -0.33
C ILE A 128 -8.69 -6.07 -0.05
N TYR A 129 -8.46 -7.10 -0.85
CA TYR A 129 -9.02 -8.43 -0.67
C TYR A 129 -7.94 -9.45 -1.00
N ASP A 130 -7.72 -10.41 -0.10
CA ASP A 130 -6.74 -11.49 -0.28
C ASP A 130 -5.34 -10.96 -0.67
N ASP A 131 -4.86 -9.97 0.08
CA ASP A 131 -3.59 -9.24 -0.16
C ASP A 131 -3.44 -8.58 -1.54
N ARG A 132 -4.55 -8.44 -2.29
CA ARG A 132 -4.59 -7.80 -3.60
C ARG A 132 -5.42 -6.52 -3.57
N ILE A 133 -5.02 -5.59 -4.42
CA ILE A 133 -5.76 -4.35 -4.64
C ILE A 133 -6.93 -4.64 -5.57
N VAL A 134 -8.14 -4.38 -5.08
CA VAL A 134 -9.39 -4.50 -5.85
C VAL A 134 -9.98 -3.14 -6.22
N GLY A 135 -9.41 -2.04 -5.69
CA GLY A 135 -9.82 -0.70 -6.03
C GLY A 135 -9.18 0.35 -5.12
N TYR A 136 -9.57 1.60 -5.33
CA TYR A 136 -9.15 2.74 -4.52
C TYR A 136 -10.36 3.64 -4.23
N SER A 137 -10.22 4.54 -3.25
CA SER A 137 -11.19 5.61 -3.03
C SER A 137 -11.13 6.67 -4.14
N GLU A 138 -12.24 7.37 -4.35
CA GLU A 138 -12.27 8.60 -5.17
C GLU A 138 -11.63 9.79 -4.44
N GLU A 139 -11.72 9.82 -3.11
CA GLU A 139 -11.01 10.80 -2.27
C GLU A 139 -9.51 10.66 -2.48
N HIS A 140 -8.83 11.79 -2.69
CA HIS A 140 -7.38 11.88 -2.84
C HIS A 140 -6.76 12.61 -1.64
N THR A 141 -5.50 12.28 -1.34
CA THR A 141 -4.70 12.92 -0.31
C THR A 141 -3.36 13.35 -0.88
N LYS A 142 -2.83 14.48 -0.40
CA LYS A 142 -1.43 14.88 -0.57
C LYS A 142 -0.56 14.32 0.56
N ILE A 143 0.76 14.36 0.38
CA ILE A 143 1.69 13.77 1.35
C ILE A 143 1.61 14.42 2.73
N ARG A 144 1.46 15.74 2.81
CA ARG A 144 1.31 16.47 4.08
C ARG A 144 0.04 16.10 4.83
N GLU A 145 -1.06 15.94 4.11
CA GLU A 145 -2.35 15.52 4.68
C GLU A 145 -2.24 14.10 5.25
N ALA A 146 -1.61 13.19 4.50
CA ALA A 146 -1.43 11.81 4.92
C ALA A 146 -0.45 11.66 6.12
N LEU A 147 0.58 12.50 6.20
CA LEU A 147 1.48 12.61 7.37
C LEU A 147 0.77 13.17 8.61
N GLY A 148 -0.25 14.00 8.41
CA GLY A 148 -0.96 14.68 9.49
C GLY A 148 -0.04 15.61 10.28
N LYS A 149 -0.30 15.73 11.59
CA LYS A 149 0.44 16.64 12.49
C LYS A 149 1.59 15.98 13.25
N LYS A 150 1.80 14.66 13.07
CA LYS A 150 2.77 13.89 13.85
C LYS A 150 4.21 14.10 13.38
N PHE A 151 4.38 14.44 12.10
CA PHE A 151 5.69 14.57 11.48
C PHE A 151 5.79 15.89 10.73
N ASP A 152 6.98 16.50 10.76
CA ASP A 152 7.28 17.71 9.99
C ASP A 152 7.83 17.33 8.62
N TYR A 153 7.09 17.68 7.57
CA TYR A 153 7.49 17.40 6.19
C TYR A 153 8.81 18.06 5.78
N GLN A 154 9.10 19.29 6.22
CA GLN A 154 10.32 19.98 5.82
C GLN A 154 11.56 19.33 6.42
N VAL A 155 11.46 18.91 7.68
CA VAL A 155 12.51 18.14 8.36
C VAL A 155 12.75 16.81 7.64
N LEU A 156 11.69 16.09 7.29
CA LEU A 156 11.80 14.81 6.57
C LEU A 156 12.40 14.94 5.17
N MET A 157 12.22 16.09 4.51
CA MET A 157 12.81 16.38 3.21
C MET A 157 14.25 16.93 3.29
N GLY A 158 14.78 17.14 4.50
CA GLY A 158 16.12 17.72 4.71
C GLY A 158 16.22 19.18 4.23
N ARG A 159 15.15 19.97 4.39
CA ARG A 159 15.07 21.37 3.94
C ARG A 159 15.22 22.38 5.10
N VAL A 160 15.77 21.93 6.23
CA VAL A 160 15.95 22.70 7.48
C VAL A 160 17.35 22.51 8.00
#